data_AF-A0A835EQN9-F1
#
_entry.id   AF-A0A835EQN9-F1
#
_cell.length_a   1.000
_cell.length_b   1.000
_cell.length_c   1.000
_cell.angle_alpha   90.00
_cell.angle_beta   90.00
_cell.angle_gamma   90.00
#
_symmetry.space_group_name_H-M   'P 1'
#
loop_
_entity.id
_entity.type
_entity.pdbx_description
1 polymer ?
#
loop_
_entity_poly.entity_id
_entity_poly.type
_entity_poly.pdbx_seq_one_letter_code
_entity_poly.pdbx_strand_id
1 'polypeptide(L)' 'MELTPHEQRRTEVLLFTWLAIADVEAYIAMTEEEVEEEYCREGKLHMYNPDKEWQQRLARLTRKWPMLDGFILNIDE' A
#
# COMPACT_ATOMS: atom_id res chain seq x y z
N MET A 1 -3.47 28.13 -10.74
CA MET A 1 -4.34 28.25 -9.56
C MET A 1 -3.77 27.30 -8.53
N GLU A 2 -3.21 27.82 -7.45
CA GLU A 2 -2.72 26.96 -6.35
C GLU A 2 -3.94 26.40 -5.61
N LEU A 3 -3.90 25.10 -5.33
CA LEU A 3 -4.95 24.44 -4.55
C LEU A 3 -4.91 24.98 -3.12
N THR A 4 -6.06 25.15 -2.51
CA THR A 4 -6.10 25.40 -1.06
C THR A 4 -5.53 24.18 -0.32
N PRO A 5 -4.99 24.34 0.90
CA PRO A 5 -4.46 23.20 1.67
C PRO A 5 -5.46 22.05 1.86
N HIS A 6 -6.76 22.36 1.92
CA HIS A 6 -7.83 21.36 2.00
C HIS A 6 -8.03 20.59 0.69
N GLU A 7 -7.98 21.27 -0.46
CA GLU A 7 -8.08 20.63 -1.77
C GLU A 7 -6.84 19.82 -2.11
N GLN A 8 -5.66 20.29 -1.71
CA GLN A 8 -4.42 19.55 -1.82
C GLN A 8 -4.50 18.24 -1.01
N ARG A 9 -4.91 18.31 0.26
CA ARG A 9 -5.10 17.13 1.11
C ARG A 9 -6.11 16.14 0.53
N ARG A 10 -7.23 16.61 -0.02
CA ARG A 10 -8.23 15.75 -0.68
C ARG A 10 -7.65 15.05 -1.91
N THR A 11 -6.87 15.78 -2.71
CA THR A 11 -6.21 15.25 -3.90
C THR A 11 -5.21 14.15 -3.53
N GLU A 12 -4.43 14.37 -2.47
CA GLU A 12 -3.46 13.42 -1.94
C GLU A 12 -4.12 12.13 -1.43
N VAL A 13 -5.24 12.24 -0.70
CA VAL A 13 -6.03 11.07 -0.26
C VAL A 13 -6.57 10.28 -1.45
N LEU A 14 -7.11 10.96 -2.48
CA LEU A 14 -7.59 10.29 -3.69
C LEU A 14 -6.46 9.57 -4.41
N LEU A 15 -5.30 10.20 -4.56
CA LEU A 15 -4.12 9.59 -5.18
C LEU A 15 -3.67 8.34 -4.41
N PHE A 16 -3.64 8.42 -3.08
CA PHE A 16 -3.34 7.25 -2.25
C PHE A 16 -4.36 6.12 -2.47
N THR A 17 -5.66 6.44 -2.46
CA THR A 17 -6.71 5.42 -2.70
C THR A 17 -6.54 4.76 -4.07
N TRP A 18 -6.26 5.52 -5.13
CA TRP A 18 -6.00 4.95 -6.45
C TRP A 18 -4.75 4.07 -6.49
N LEU A 19 -3.67 4.49 -5.82
CA LEU A 19 -2.45 3.67 -5.72
C LEU A 19 -2.68 2.38 -4.93
N ALA A 20 -3.44 2.44 -3.84
CA ALA A 20 -3.78 1.27 -3.05
C ALA A 20 -4.67 0.29 -3.84
N ILE A 21 -5.65 0.79 -4.60
CA ILE A 21 -6.46 -0.04 -5.50
C ILE A 21 -5.58 -0.69 -6.55
N ALA A 22 -4.71 0.07 -7.23
CA ALA A 22 -3.84 -0.46 -8.27
C ALA A 22 -2.86 -1.52 -7.74
N ASP A 23 -2.33 -1.34 -6.53
CA ASP A 23 -1.44 -2.32 -5.87
C ASP A 23 -2.19 -3.62 -5.54
N VAL A 24 -3.42 -3.52 -5.02
CA VAL A 24 -4.28 -4.68 -4.75
C VAL A 24 -4.67 -5.39 -6.03
N GLU A 25 -5.03 -4.66 -7.09
CA GLU A 25 -5.35 -5.24 -8.40
C GLU A 25 -4.14 -5.98 -8.99
N ALA A 26 -2.93 -5.41 -8.87
CA ALA A 26 -1.71 -6.07 -9.29
C ALA A 26 -1.45 -7.35 -8.48
N TYR A 27 -1.63 -7.31 -7.16
CA TYR A 27 -1.47 -8.48 -6.29
C TYR A 27 -2.48 -9.60 -6.62
N ILE A 28 -3.77 -9.27 -6.80
CA ILE A 28 -4.81 -10.25 -7.15
C ILE A 28 -4.53 -10.92 -8.50
N ALA A 29 -3.85 -10.21 -9.41
CA ALA A 29 -3.46 -10.76 -10.70
C ALA A 29 -2.21 -11.67 -10.64
N MET A 30 -1.45 -11.64 -9.54
CA MET A 30 -0.25 -12.45 -9.35
C MET A 30 -0.57 -13.82 -8.77
N THR A 31 0.22 -14.82 -9.17
CA THR A 31 0.29 -16.13 -8.53
C THR A 31 1.15 -16.08 -7.27
N GLU A 32 0.98 -17.06 -6.38
CA GLU A 32 1.80 -17.18 -5.18
C GLU A 32 3.30 -17.30 -5.50
N GLU A 33 3.66 -18.05 -6.55
CA GLU A 33 5.05 -18.17 -7.02
C GLU A 33 5.63 -16.82 -7.46
N GLU A 34 4.86 -15.99 -8.19
CA GLU A 34 5.31 -14.66 -8.59
C GLU A 34 5.51 -13.72 -7.38
N VAL A 35 4.68 -13.86 -6.34
CA VAL A 35 4.84 -13.10 -5.09
C VAL A 35 6.08 -13.59 -4.33
N GLU A 36 6.28 -14.90 -4.22
CA GLU A 36 7.49 -15.47 -3.61
C GLU A 36 8.76 -15.04 -4.36
N GLU A 37 8.72 -14.99 -5.69
CA GLU A 37 9.82 -14.47 -6.50
C GLU A 37 10.11 -12.99 -6.22
N GLU A 38 9.09 -12.14 -6.04
CA GLU A 38 9.26 -10.74 -5.65
C GLU A 38 10.04 -10.64 -4.32
N TYR A 39 9.62 -11.41 -3.31
CA TYR A 39 10.31 -11.46 -2.03
C TYR A 39 11.71 -12.10 -2.11
N CYS A 40 11.89 -13.10 -2.96
CA CYS A 40 13.18 -13.75 -3.20
C CYS A 40 14.19 -12.76 -3.82
N ARG A 41 13.77 -11.98 -4.83
CA ARG A 41 14.59 -10.93 -5.45
C ARG A 41 15.00 -9.86 -4.46
N GLU A 42 14.17 -9.55 -3.46
CA GLU A 42 14.51 -8.64 -2.37
C GLU A 42 15.34 -9.29 -1.24
N GLY A 43 15.60 -10.60 -1.29
CA GLY A 43 16.28 -11.33 -0.20
C GLY A 43 15.43 -11.44 1.08
N LYS A 44 14.11 -11.27 0.97
CA LYS A 44 13.15 -11.20 2.07
C LYS A 44 12.13 -12.33 2.08
N LEU A 45 12.39 -13.44 1.38
CA LEU A 45 11.46 -14.59 1.34
C LEU A 45 11.03 -15.07 2.75
N HIS A 46 11.93 -15.00 3.73
CA HIS A 46 11.63 -15.30 5.14
C HIS A 46 10.59 -14.37 5.81
N MET A 47 10.28 -13.22 5.21
CA MET A 47 9.27 -12.27 5.65
C MET A 47 7.93 -12.42 4.91
N TYR A 48 7.90 -13.21 3.83
CA TYR A 48 6.67 -13.49 3.11
C TYR A 48 5.70 -14.25 4.02
N ASN A 49 4.48 -13.74 4.13
CA ASN A 49 3.41 -14.37 4.89
C ASN A 49 2.10 -14.12 4.13
N PRO A 50 1.52 -15.14 3.47
CA PRO A 50 0.32 -14.97 2.64
C PRO A 50 -0.86 -14.43 3.45
N ASP A 51 -1.03 -14.86 4.70
CA ASP A 51 -2.12 -14.41 5.57
C ASP A 51 -2.05 -12.91 5.91
N LYS A 52 -0.83 -12.35 5.87
CA LYS A 52 -0.55 -10.94 6.21
C LYS A 52 -0.14 -10.10 5.02
N GLU A 53 -0.09 -10.67 3.82
CA GLU A 53 0.52 -10.03 2.65
C GLU A 53 -0.17 -8.72 2.30
N TRP A 54 -1.51 -8.70 2.34
CA TRP A 54 -2.30 -7.49 2.10
C TRP A 54 -1.96 -6.35 3.10
N GLN A 55 -1.74 -6.68 4.38
CA GLN A 55 -1.37 -5.71 5.41
C GLN A 55 0.05 -5.19 5.18
N GLN A 56 0.97 -6.09 4.82
CA GLN A 56 2.35 -5.73 4.54
C GLN A 56 2.44 -4.80 3.32
N ARG A 57 1.72 -5.09 2.24
CA ARG A 57 1.64 -4.25 1.04
C ARG A 57 1.05 -2.87 1.36
N LEU A 58 -0.06 -2.82 2.08
CA LEU A 58 -0.63 -1.56 2.54
C LEU A 58 0.35 -0.75 3.40
N ALA A 59 1.06 -1.40 4.32
CA ALA A 59 2.08 -0.75 5.16
C ALA A 59 3.26 -0.20 4.34
N ARG A 60 3.66 -0.87 3.25
CA ARG A 60 4.69 -0.36 2.32
C ARG A 60 4.19 0.89 1.59
N LEU A 61 2.91 0.94 1.20
CA LEU A 61 2.31 2.10 0.55
C LEU A 61 2.14 3.29 1.51
N THR A 62 1.66 3.06 2.73
CA THR A 62 1.46 4.13 3.73
C THR A 62 2.77 4.76 4.16
N ARG A 63 3.86 3.98 4.28
CA ARG A 63 5.22 4.53 4.53
C ARG A 63 5.70 5.52 3.47
N LYS A 64 5.21 5.41 2.24
CA LYS A 64 5.53 6.37 1.15
C LYS A 64 4.67 7.64 1.21
N TRP A 65 3.66 7.65 2.08
CA TRP A 65 2.68 8.73 2.25
C TRP A 65 2.61 9.21 3.71
N PRO A 66 3.59 10.01 4.18
CA PRO A 66 3.61 10.52 5.57
C PRO A 66 2.39 11.39 5.91
N MET A 67 1.65 11.85 4.91
CA MET A 67 0.43 12.65 5.04
C MET A 67 -0.75 11.83 5.65
N LEU A 68 -0.61 10.50 5.65
CA LEU A 68 -1.55 9.55 6.25
C LEU A 68 -1.20 9.19 7.70
N ASP A 69 -0.14 9.74 8.30
CA ASP A 69 0.21 9.49 9.72
C ASP A 69 -0.92 9.90 10.69
N GLY A 70 -1.85 10.75 10.27
CA GLY A 70 -3.08 11.09 11.01
C GLY A 70 -4.36 10.43 10.48
N PHE A 71 -4.23 9.57 9.46
CA PHE A 71 -5.32 8.87 8.76
C PHE A 71 -5.17 7.35 8.87
N ILE A 72 -4.25 6.86 9.72
CA ILE A 72 -4.20 5.46 10.13
C ILE A 72 -5.59 5.15 10.69
N LEU A 73 -6.43 4.63 9.81
CA LEU A 73 -7.58 3.85 10.16
C LEU A 73 -7.04 2.86 11.18
N ASN A 74 -7.57 2.95 12.39
CA ASN A 74 -7.57 1.83 13.30
C ASN A 74 -8.23 0.67 12.53
N ILE A 75 -7.43 -0.04 11.73
CA ILE A 75 -7.74 -1.37 11.24
C ILE A 75 -7.24 -2.30 12.36
N ASP A 76 -7.73 -2.03 13.57
CA ASP A 76 -7.74 -2.98 14.66
C ASP A 76 -9.20 -3.37 14.82
N GLU A 77 -9.42 -4.67 14.63
CA GLU A 77 -10.65 -5.47 14.69
C GLU A 77 -11.51 -5.59 13.42
#